data_AF-A0A2N7NNE3-F1
#
_entry.id   AF-A0A2N7NNE3-F1
#
_cell.length_a   1.000
_cell.length_b   1.000
_cell.length_c   1.000
_cell.angle_alpha   90.00
_cell.angle_beta   90.00
_cell.angle_gamma   90.00
#
_symmetry.space_group_name_H-M   'P 1'
#
loop_
_entity.id
_entity.type
_entity.pdbx_description
1 polymer ?
#
loop_
_entity_poly.entity_id
_entity_poly.type
_entity_poly.pdbx_seq_one_letter_code
_entity_poly.pdbx_strand_id
1 'polypeptide(L)'
;MAYGANRNLMLRSRQRGFITSLFFAAALASLTVILSMWLEVEKRKIFAKQYKSIVNSQEHLFKGLDQYFQIACSKNGIVPPTSVAKLTSTGFIDEGMNYNPHNYNYIITIRRPTVSFEANSNRAIADGRTLFSIVAQVPDAKQRSELVYNYRKTNLEYSVSGNAVTVSRHYIAAEGNDADSMLYDGMIVGNNGGSFVCI
;
A
#
# COMPACT_ATOMS: atom_id res chain seq x y z
N MET A 1 -2.70 87.20 -7.80
CA MET A 1 -3.21 86.03 -7.04
C MET A 1 -3.26 84.80 -7.96
N ALA A 2 -2.17 84.03 -8.09
CA ALA A 2 -2.14 82.85 -8.98
C ALA A 2 -1.23 81.72 -8.47
N TYR A 3 -0.88 81.71 -7.17
CA TYR A 3 0.02 80.70 -6.58
C TYR A 3 -0.70 79.58 -5.81
N GLY A 4 -2.04 79.61 -5.71
CA GLY A 4 -2.82 78.65 -4.91
C GLY A 4 -3.22 77.36 -5.63
N ALA A 5 -3.36 77.36 -6.96
CA ALA A 5 -3.93 76.23 -7.70
C ALA A 5 -2.98 75.04 -7.88
N ASN A 6 -1.65 75.27 -7.89
CA ASN A 6 -0.67 74.23 -8.19
C ASN A 6 -0.34 73.30 -7.01
N ARG A 7 -0.54 73.72 -5.75
CA ARG A 7 -0.28 72.85 -4.58
C ARG A 7 -1.26 71.69 -4.47
N ASN A 8 -2.52 71.89 -4.85
CA ASN A 8 -3.55 70.85 -4.79
C ASN A 8 -3.36 69.76 -5.86
N LEU A 9 -2.80 70.11 -7.02
CA LEU A 9 -2.46 69.14 -8.07
C LEU A 9 -1.29 68.23 -7.68
N MET A 10 -0.27 68.78 -7.01
CA MET A 10 0.89 68.00 -6.54
C MET A 10 0.54 67.03 -5.38
N LEU A 11 -0.36 67.43 -4.48
CA LEU A 11 -0.83 66.55 -3.40
C LEU A 11 -1.67 65.38 -3.95
N ARG A 12 -2.50 65.64 -4.97
CA ARG A 12 -3.36 64.62 -5.58
C ARG A 12 -2.59 63.58 -6.41
N SER A 13 -1.47 63.97 -7.04
CA SER A 13 -0.61 63.02 -7.75
C SER A 13 0.20 62.12 -6.80
N ARG A 14 0.70 62.68 -5.69
CA ARG A 14 1.39 61.91 -4.65
C ARG A 14 0.48 60.91 -3.93
N GLN A 15 -0.77 61.28 -3.66
CA GLN A 15 -1.76 60.38 -3.04
C GLN A 15 -2.10 59.19 -3.95
N ARG A 16 -2.20 59.39 -5.26
CA ARG A 16 -2.45 58.29 -6.21
C ARG A 16 -1.30 57.28 -6.24
N GLY A 17 -0.04 57.74 -6.19
CA GLY A 17 1.12 56.85 -6.16
C GLY A 17 1.25 56.01 -4.89
N PHE A 18 0.81 56.56 -3.74
CA PHE A 18 0.79 55.81 -2.48
C PHE A 18 -0.34 54.76 -2.44
N ILE A 19 -1.51 55.10 -2.99
CA ILE A 19 -2.63 54.15 -3.07
C ILE A 19 -2.27 52.98 -3.99
N THR A 20 -1.65 53.23 -5.15
CA THR A 20 -1.25 52.15 -6.05
C THR A 20 -0.18 51.25 -5.44
N SER A 21 0.83 51.80 -4.77
CA SER A 21 1.87 50.98 -4.10
C SER A 21 1.28 50.10 -2.99
N LEU A 22 0.29 50.60 -2.25
CA LEU A 22 -0.40 49.84 -1.20
C LEU A 22 -1.24 48.70 -1.78
N PHE A 23 -1.91 48.91 -2.92
CA PHE A 23 -2.58 47.84 -3.66
C PHE A 23 -1.59 46.78 -4.18
N PHE A 24 -0.44 47.18 -4.72
CA PHE A 24 0.59 46.24 -5.15
C PHE A 24 1.16 45.42 -3.99
N ALA A 25 1.44 46.05 -2.85
CA ALA A 25 1.92 45.35 -1.67
C ALA A 25 0.88 44.36 -1.13
N ALA A 26 -0.40 44.76 -1.07
CA ALA A 26 -1.50 43.87 -0.68
C ALA A 26 -1.70 42.71 -1.66
N ALA A 27 -1.62 42.97 -2.97
CA ALA A 27 -1.71 41.95 -4.00
C ALA A 27 -0.57 40.92 -3.88
N LEU A 28 0.67 41.37 -3.70
CA LEU A 28 1.83 40.51 -3.47
C LEU A 28 1.65 39.66 -2.21
N ALA A 29 1.22 40.25 -1.10
CA ALA A 29 0.95 39.51 0.14
C ALA A 29 -0.17 38.46 -0.03
N SER A 30 -1.23 38.77 -0.77
CA SER A 30 -2.28 37.79 -1.05
C SER A 30 -1.79 36.65 -1.94
N LEU A 31 -0.94 36.95 -2.93
CA LEU A 31 -0.39 35.97 -3.85
C LEU A 31 0.56 35.01 -3.14
N THR A 32 1.37 35.48 -2.18
CA THR A 32 2.23 34.60 -1.39
C THR A 32 1.42 33.62 -0.54
N VAL A 33 0.33 34.07 0.09
CA VAL A 33 -0.56 33.21 0.88
C VAL A 33 -1.27 32.18 0.00
N ILE A 34 -1.76 32.58 -1.17
CA ILE A 34 -2.39 31.65 -2.12
C ILE A 34 -1.37 30.59 -2.57
N LEU A 35 -0.15 31.00 -2.87
CA LEU A 35 0.90 30.10 -3.35
C LEU A 35 1.36 29.13 -2.24
N SER A 36 1.43 29.58 -0.98
CA SER A 36 1.72 28.68 0.15
C SER A 36 0.61 27.66 0.36
N MET A 37 -0.66 28.08 0.31
CA MET A 37 -1.80 27.16 0.41
C MET A 37 -1.80 26.14 -0.74
N TRP A 38 -1.51 26.57 -1.96
CA TRP A 38 -1.43 25.70 -3.12
C TRP A 38 -0.34 24.63 -2.97
N LEU A 39 0.87 25.02 -2.53
CA LEU A 39 1.97 24.09 -2.27
C LEU A 39 1.62 23.06 -1.18
N GLU A 40 0.92 23.47 -0.12
CA GLU A 40 0.45 22.53 0.91
C GLU A 40 -0.53 21.49 0.36
N VAL A 41 -1.45 21.92 -0.50
CA VAL A 41 -2.42 21.04 -1.15
C VAL A 41 -1.71 20.03 -2.06
N GLU A 42 -0.75 20.47 -2.85
CA GLU A 42 0.03 19.56 -3.71
C GLU A 42 0.83 18.54 -2.90
N LYS A 43 1.50 18.98 -1.83
CA LYS A 43 2.21 18.08 -0.91
C LYS A 43 1.28 17.00 -0.37
N ARG A 44 0.10 17.38 0.14
CA ARG A 44 -0.89 16.42 0.66
C ARG A 44 -1.35 15.43 -0.42
N LYS A 45 -1.56 15.88 -1.66
CA LYS A 45 -1.92 15.00 -2.78
C LYS A 45 -0.82 13.99 -3.08
N ILE A 46 0.44 14.40 -3.07
CA ILE A 46 1.58 13.51 -3.30
C ILE A 46 1.65 12.46 -2.18
N PHE A 47 1.56 12.89 -0.92
CA PHE A 47 1.55 11.95 0.21
C PHE A 47 0.42 10.92 0.11
N ALA A 48 -0.81 11.33 -0.21
CA ALA A 48 -1.92 10.41 -0.39
C ALA A 48 -1.67 9.39 -1.51
N LYS A 49 -1.08 9.82 -2.63
CA LYS A 49 -0.70 8.93 -3.74
C LYS A 49 0.36 7.91 -3.32
N GLN A 50 1.34 8.32 -2.51
CA GLN A 50 2.40 7.41 -2.04
C GLN A 50 1.83 6.22 -1.26
N TYR A 51 0.94 6.45 -0.30
CA TYR A 51 0.34 5.34 0.46
C TYR A 51 -0.53 4.44 -0.40
N LYS A 52 -1.27 5.01 -1.36
CA LYS A 52 -1.99 4.20 -2.35
C LYS A 52 -1.05 3.31 -3.15
N SER A 53 0.09 3.84 -3.60
CA SER A 53 1.11 3.05 -4.31
C SER A 53 1.73 1.95 -3.45
N ILE A 54 1.93 2.17 -2.14
CA ILE A 54 2.40 1.15 -1.21
C ILE A 54 1.40 0.00 -1.10
N VAL A 55 0.10 0.32 -0.94
CA VAL A 55 -0.96 -0.70 -0.87
C VAL A 55 -1.04 -1.49 -2.19
N ASN A 56 -1.01 -0.81 -3.33
CA ASN A 56 -0.98 -1.47 -4.64
C ASN A 56 0.26 -2.37 -4.78
N SER A 57 1.42 -1.91 -4.32
CA SER A 57 2.64 -2.73 -4.32
C SER A 57 2.45 -4.03 -3.56
N GLN A 58 1.81 -4.00 -2.38
CA GLN A 58 1.52 -5.21 -1.62
C GLN A 58 0.53 -6.15 -2.31
N GLU A 59 -0.44 -5.62 -3.06
CA GLU A 59 -1.29 -6.45 -3.93
C GLU A 59 -0.45 -7.20 -5.00
N HIS A 60 0.54 -6.52 -5.58
CA HIS A 60 1.49 -7.17 -6.49
C HIS A 60 2.37 -8.20 -5.76
N LEU A 61 2.77 -7.93 -4.51
CA LEU A 61 3.48 -8.93 -3.69
C LEU A 61 2.64 -10.19 -3.51
N PHE A 62 1.34 -10.06 -3.24
CA PHE A 62 0.44 -11.21 -3.13
C PHE A 62 0.30 -11.99 -4.44
N LYS A 63 0.25 -11.32 -5.60
CA LYS A 63 0.24 -12.00 -6.91
C LYS A 63 1.54 -12.77 -7.17
N GLY A 64 2.68 -12.17 -6.86
CA GLY A 64 3.98 -12.86 -6.94
C GLY A 64 4.07 -14.04 -5.97
N LEU A 65 3.45 -13.92 -4.79
CA LEU A 65 3.32 -15.02 -3.82
C LEU A 65 2.43 -16.15 -4.36
N ASP A 66 1.32 -15.86 -5.04
CA ASP A 66 0.50 -16.91 -5.66
C ASP A 66 1.31 -17.71 -6.68
N GLN A 67 2.03 -17.03 -7.57
CA GLN A 67 2.88 -17.67 -8.58
C GLN A 67 4.01 -18.49 -7.94
N TYR A 68 4.69 -17.90 -6.95
CA TYR A 68 5.73 -18.60 -6.20
C TYR A 68 5.18 -19.86 -5.52
N PHE A 69 4.04 -19.73 -4.85
CA PHE A 69 3.38 -20.82 -4.16
C PHE A 69 3.04 -21.93 -5.17
N GLN A 70 2.36 -21.62 -6.27
CA GLN A 70 1.97 -22.58 -7.30
C GLN A 70 3.16 -23.32 -7.92
N ILE A 71 4.28 -22.63 -8.19
CA ILE A 71 5.48 -23.28 -8.77
C ILE A 71 6.21 -24.13 -7.72
N ALA A 72 6.37 -23.63 -6.49
CA ALA A 72 7.00 -24.42 -5.43
C ALA A 72 6.18 -25.68 -5.13
N CYS A 73 4.86 -25.53 -5.23
CA CYS A 73 3.89 -26.59 -5.08
C CYS A 73 4.02 -27.68 -6.13
N SER A 74 4.01 -27.31 -7.40
CA SER A 74 4.05 -28.27 -8.51
C SER A 74 5.35 -29.07 -8.59
N LYS A 75 6.46 -28.52 -8.06
CA LYS A 75 7.76 -29.20 -8.11
C LYS A 75 7.88 -30.31 -7.07
N ASN A 76 7.72 -29.96 -5.79
CA ASN A 76 8.09 -30.86 -4.68
C ASN A 76 6.96 -31.02 -3.66
N GLY A 77 5.79 -30.43 -3.91
CA GLY A 77 4.70 -30.37 -2.95
C GLY A 77 5.07 -29.64 -1.66
N ILE A 78 6.19 -28.91 -1.62
CA ILE A 78 6.74 -28.23 -0.45
C ILE A 78 7.13 -26.80 -0.83
N VAL A 79 6.55 -25.82 -0.13
CA VAL A 79 6.80 -24.40 -0.25
C VAL A 79 7.75 -23.97 0.88
N PRO A 80 8.98 -23.54 0.58
CA PRO A 80 9.87 -23.01 1.59
C PRO A 80 9.43 -21.59 2.02
N PRO A 81 9.88 -21.11 3.20
CA PRO A 81 9.72 -19.72 3.59
C PRO A 81 10.34 -18.81 2.53
N THR A 82 9.66 -17.69 2.30
CA THR A 82 10.06 -16.71 1.30
C THR A 82 10.10 -15.32 1.91
N SER A 83 10.83 -14.43 1.26
CA SER A 83 10.98 -13.03 1.63
C SER A 83 10.76 -12.18 0.40
N VAL A 84 10.46 -10.90 0.58
CA VAL A 84 10.27 -9.96 -0.54
C VAL A 84 11.53 -9.93 -1.42
N ALA A 85 12.71 -9.89 -0.81
CA ALA A 85 13.99 -9.93 -1.53
C ALA A 85 14.14 -11.18 -2.40
N LYS A 86 13.73 -12.36 -1.89
CA LYS A 86 13.77 -13.61 -2.65
C LYS A 86 12.80 -13.59 -3.82
N LEU A 87 11.58 -13.09 -3.62
CA LEU A 87 10.58 -12.98 -4.69
C LEU A 87 11.04 -12.04 -5.81
N THR A 88 11.70 -10.94 -5.46
CA THR A 88 12.29 -10.03 -6.45
C THR A 88 13.48 -10.67 -7.16
N SER A 89 14.41 -11.29 -6.42
CA SER A 89 15.62 -11.90 -7.04
C SER A 89 15.31 -13.09 -7.94
N THR A 90 14.20 -13.79 -7.71
CA THR A 90 13.76 -14.93 -8.52
C THR A 90 12.82 -14.54 -9.65
N GLY A 91 12.47 -13.26 -9.77
CA GLY A 91 11.65 -12.74 -10.87
C GLY A 91 10.15 -12.95 -10.73
N PHE A 92 9.65 -13.37 -9.55
CA PHE A 92 8.20 -13.42 -9.29
C PHE A 92 7.58 -12.02 -9.14
N ILE A 93 8.41 -11.03 -8.82
CA ILE A 93 8.00 -9.65 -8.62
C ILE A 93 9.07 -8.77 -9.27
N ASP A 94 8.62 -7.83 -10.09
CA ASP A 94 9.50 -6.79 -10.63
C ASP A 94 9.90 -5.81 -9.52
N GLU A 95 11.17 -5.43 -9.46
CA GLU A 95 11.68 -4.48 -8.46
C GLU A 95 10.93 -3.15 -8.52
N GLY A 96 10.55 -2.71 -9.74
CA GLY A 96 9.74 -1.50 -9.94
C GLY A 96 8.32 -1.57 -9.33
N MET A 97 7.81 -2.78 -9.08
CA MET A 97 6.51 -3.00 -8.44
C MET A 97 6.59 -3.07 -6.91
N ASN A 98 7.79 -3.22 -6.33
CA ASN A 98 8.03 -3.23 -4.89
C ASN A 98 8.24 -1.81 -4.34
N TYR A 99 7.20 -0.96 -4.43
CA TYR A 99 7.25 0.41 -3.96
C TYR A 99 7.20 0.49 -2.42
N ASN A 100 8.35 0.76 -1.79
CA ASN A 100 8.49 0.90 -0.34
C ASN A 100 9.37 2.12 0.04
N PRO A 101 8.86 3.35 -0.11
CA PRO A 101 9.66 4.58 0.10
C PRO A 101 10.08 4.79 1.55
N HIS A 102 9.46 4.07 2.50
CA HIS A 102 9.73 4.17 3.93
C HIS A 102 10.58 3.01 4.46
N ASN A 103 11.05 2.11 3.58
CA ASN A 103 11.83 0.92 3.95
C ASN A 103 11.19 0.10 5.08
N TYR A 104 9.86 -0.05 5.04
CA TYR A 104 9.17 -0.91 5.99
C TYR A 104 9.71 -2.33 5.91
N ASN A 105 9.94 -2.95 7.07
CA ASN A 105 10.31 -4.36 7.12
C ASN A 105 9.06 -5.22 6.88
N TYR A 106 9.03 -5.91 5.75
CA TYR A 106 7.95 -6.83 5.37
C TYR A 106 8.32 -8.26 5.74
N ILE A 107 7.54 -8.84 6.64
CA ILE A 107 7.63 -10.24 7.02
C ILE A 107 6.46 -10.98 6.37
N ILE A 108 6.78 -11.95 5.51
CA ILE A 108 5.77 -12.79 4.86
C ILE A 108 5.53 -14.02 5.73
N THR A 109 4.27 -14.31 6.01
CA THR A 109 3.83 -15.52 6.70
C THR A 109 2.83 -16.27 5.85
N ILE A 110 3.01 -17.58 5.72
CA ILE A 110 2.09 -18.48 5.02
C ILE A 110 1.47 -19.38 6.08
N ARG A 111 0.15 -19.30 6.25
CA ARG A 111 -0.61 -20.17 7.16
C ARG A 111 -1.46 -21.13 6.33
N ARG A 112 -1.26 -22.43 6.53
CA ARG A 112 -2.01 -23.47 5.84
C ARG A 112 -3.24 -23.90 6.65
N PRO A 113 -4.27 -24.44 5.98
CA PRO A 113 -5.35 -25.10 6.67
C PRO A 113 -4.87 -26.42 7.28
N THR A 114 -5.52 -26.81 8.38
CA THR A 114 -5.38 -28.14 8.97
C THR A 114 -6.21 -29.11 8.14
N VAL A 115 -5.61 -30.25 7.78
CA VAL A 115 -6.33 -31.35 7.14
C VAL A 115 -6.53 -32.46 8.15
N SER A 116 -7.75 -32.95 8.23
CA SER A 116 -8.12 -34.13 9.02
C SER A 116 -8.72 -35.20 8.10
N PHE A 117 -8.54 -36.46 8.46
CA PHE A 117 -9.18 -37.57 7.75
C PHE A 117 -10.42 -38.02 8.53
N GLU A 118 -11.54 -38.10 7.85
CA GLU A 118 -12.75 -38.66 8.45
C GLU A 118 -12.59 -40.18 8.60
N ALA A 119 -12.76 -40.67 9.82
CA ALA A 119 -12.41 -42.04 10.22
C ALA A 119 -13.07 -43.15 9.40
N ASN A 120 -14.22 -42.87 8.77
CA ASN A 120 -15.05 -43.87 8.10
C ASN A 120 -15.10 -43.71 6.57
N SER A 121 -14.62 -42.60 6.01
CA SER A 121 -14.82 -42.29 4.59
C SER A 121 -13.52 -42.17 3.79
N ASN A 122 -12.35 -42.28 4.45
CA ASN A 122 -11.04 -41.94 3.86
C ASN A 122 -11.03 -40.56 3.16
N ARG A 123 -12.00 -39.70 3.45
CA ARG A 123 -12.07 -38.34 2.90
C ARG A 123 -11.19 -37.43 3.73
N ALA A 124 -10.40 -36.63 3.04
CA ALA A 124 -9.68 -35.52 3.63
C ALA A 124 -10.62 -34.32 3.75
N ILE A 125 -10.68 -33.73 4.93
CA ILE A 125 -11.43 -32.51 5.23
C ILE A 125 -10.42 -31.44 5.65
N ALA A 126 -10.38 -30.34 4.91
CA ALA A 126 -9.59 -29.17 5.25
C ALA A 126 -10.44 -28.14 6.01
N ASP A 127 -9.87 -27.53 7.05
CA ASP A 127 -10.53 -26.51 7.87
C ASP A 127 -10.57 -25.10 7.23
N GLY A 128 -10.04 -24.95 6.01
CA GLY A 128 -10.01 -23.69 5.29
C GLY A 128 -9.08 -23.66 4.08
N ARG A 129 -8.68 -22.46 3.69
CA ARG A 129 -7.74 -22.19 2.58
C ARG A 129 -6.42 -21.65 3.10
N THR A 130 -5.34 -21.85 2.35
CA THR A 130 -4.05 -21.23 2.66
C THR A 130 -4.20 -19.71 2.71
N LEU A 131 -3.72 -19.11 3.79
CA LEU A 131 -3.75 -17.68 4.06
C LEU A 131 -2.33 -17.12 3.93
N PHE A 132 -2.15 -16.11 3.10
CA PHE A 132 -0.94 -15.31 3.07
C PHE A 132 -1.13 -14.09 3.94
N SER A 133 -0.10 -13.73 4.68
CA SER A 133 -0.08 -12.47 5.41
C SER A 133 1.27 -11.78 5.26
N ILE A 134 1.22 -10.46 5.12
CA ILE A 134 2.38 -9.59 5.09
C ILE A 134 2.29 -8.69 6.31
N VAL A 135 3.26 -8.81 7.20
CA VAL A 135 3.38 -7.98 8.40
C VAL A 135 4.38 -6.87 8.10
N ALA A 136 3.92 -5.63 8.13
CA ALA A 136 4.72 -4.43 7.98
C ALA A 136 4.93 -3.76 9.34
N GLN A 137 6.19 -3.53 9.72
CA GLN A 137 6.51 -2.71 10.90
C GLN A 137 6.43 -1.22 10.54
N VAL A 138 5.45 -0.54 11.11
CA VAL A 138 5.15 0.89 10.89
C VAL A 138 5.13 1.61 12.25
N PRO A 139 6.29 2.10 12.72
CA PRO A 139 6.40 2.75 14.02
C PRO A 139 5.62 4.08 14.09
N ASP A 140 5.55 4.80 12.98
CA ASP A 140 4.87 6.09 12.90
C ASP A 140 3.34 5.89 12.87
N ALA A 141 2.66 6.45 13.88
CA ALA A 141 1.21 6.32 14.03
C ALA A 141 0.43 6.99 12.88
N LYS A 142 0.93 8.09 12.33
CA LYS A 142 0.28 8.80 11.23
C LYS A 142 0.40 7.98 9.94
N GLN A 143 1.59 7.49 9.61
CA GLN A 143 1.81 6.60 8.46
C GLN A 143 0.93 5.36 8.54
N ARG A 144 0.84 4.77 9.74
CA ARG A 144 -0.02 3.61 10.01
C ARG A 144 -1.49 3.91 9.76
N SER A 145 -1.99 5.06 10.22
CA SER A 145 -3.39 5.47 9.98
C SER A 145 -3.71 5.68 8.50
N GLU A 146 -2.78 6.25 7.73
CA GLU A 146 -2.93 6.46 6.29
C GLU A 146 -2.92 5.14 5.51
N LEU A 147 -2.05 4.20 5.88
CA LEU A 147 -2.05 2.86 5.30
C LEU A 147 -3.38 2.14 5.56
N VAL A 148 -3.86 2.14 6.80
CA VAL A 148 -5.16 1.55 7.19
C VAL A 148 -6.31 2.19 6.40
N TYR A 149 -6.31 3.50 6.23
CA TYR A 149 -7.31 4.19 5.44
C TYR A 149 -7.33 3.72 3.98
N ASN A 150 -6.16 3.42 3.40
CA ASN A 150 -6.07 2.90 2.03
C ASN A 150 -6.44 1.41 1.94
N TYR A 151 -6.09 0.57 2.93
CA TYR A 151 -6.53 -0.84 2.97
C TYR A 151 -8.04 -1.00 3.07
N ARG A 152 -8.75 -0.07 3.73
CA ARG A 152 -10.23 -0.08 3.75
C ARG A 152 -10.89 -0.01 2.37
N LYS A 153 -10.13 0.42 1.35
CA LYS A 153 -10.60 0.55 -0.03
C LYS A 153 -10.22 -0.65 -0.89
N THR A 154 -9.50 -1.62 -0.34
CA THR A 154 -9.10 -2.84 -1.04
C THR A 154 -9.86 -4.04 -0.49
N ASN A 155 -9.79 -5.16 -1.19
CA ASN A 155 -10.38 -6.44 -0.77
C ASN A 155 -9.43 -7.24 0.13
N LEU A 156 -8.40 -6.60 0.70
CA LEU A 156 -7.45 -7.26 1.58
C LEU A 156 -7.96 -7.17 3.02
N GLU A 157 -7.88 -8.27 3.73
CA GLU A 157 -8.09 -8.24 5.17
C GLU A 157 -6.90 -7.55 5.82
N TYR A 158 -7.14 -6.75 6.85
CA TYR A 158 -6.06 -6.10 7.58
C TYR A 158 -6.35 -6.08 9.07
N SER A 159 -5.28 -6.15 9.86
CA SER A 159 -5.31 -6.00 11.30
C SER A 159 -4.14 -5.13 11.76
N VAL A 160 -4.34 -4.41 12.85
CA VAL A 160 -3.33 -3.53 13.43
C VAL A 160 -3.07 -3.99 14.85
N SER A 161 -1.81 -4.26 15.16
CA SER A 161 -1.38 -4.66 16.50
C SER A 161 -0.11 -3.92 16.87
N GLY A 162 -0.22 -3.02 17.85
CA GLY A 162 0.89 -2.15 18.27
C GLY A 162 1.47 -1.35 17.10
N ASN A 163 2.73 -1.63 16.76
CA ASN A 163 3.46 -0.99 15.66
C ASN A 163 3.47 -1.78 14.35
N ALA A 164 2.69 -2.86 14.27
CA ALA A 164 2.60 -3.69 13.09
C ALA A 164 1.24 -3.53 12.41
N VAL A 165 1.27 -3.49 11.08
CA VAL A 165 0.08 -3.67 10.23
C VAL A 165 0.23 -5.00 9.54
N THR A 166 -0.72 -5.90 9.76
CA THR A 166 -0.79 -7.19 9.08
C THR A 166 -1.87 -7.11 8.03
N VAL A 167 -1.51 -7.44 6.80
CA VAL A 167 -2.45 -7.53 5.68
C VAL A 167 -2.49 -8.97 5.24
N SER A 168 -3.69 -9.52 5.06
CA SER A 168 -3.89 -10.92 4.73
C SER A 168 -4.85 -11.12 3.57
N ARG A 169 -4.64 -12.22 2.86
CA ARG A 169 -5.51 -12.67 1.79
C ARG A 169 -5.40 -14.17 1.66
N HIS A 170 -6.50 -14.84 1.34
CA HIS A 170 -6.46 -16.23 0.94
C HIS A 170 -5.72 -16.40 -0.39
N TYR A 171 -5.03 -17.53 -0.51
CA TYR A 171 -4.45 -17.98 -1.78
C TYR A 171 -5.57 -18.19 -2.81
N ILE A 172 -5.32 -17.72 -4.02
CA ILE A 172 -6.19 -17.91 -5.17
C ILE A 172 -5.29 -18.47 -6.27
N ALA A 173 -5.65 -19.63 -6.81
CA ALA A 173 -4.90 -20.22 -7.92
C ALA A 173 -4.90 -19.26 -9.12
N ALA A 174 -3.73 -19.03 -9.72
CA ALA A 174 -3.63 -18.22 -10.92
C ALA A 174 -4.24 -19.02 -12.09
N GLU A 175 -5.40 -18.57 -12.56
CA GLU A 175 -6.13 -19.07 -13.73
C GLU A 175 -6.68 -20.51 -13.65
N GLY A 176 -7.92 -20.59 -13.16
CA GLY A 176 -8.90 -21.62 -13.45
C GLY A 176 -10.28 -21.05 -13.14
N ASN A 177 -11.11 -20.87 -14.17
CA ASN A 177 -12.40 -20.19 -14.13
C ASN A 177 -13.50 -20.98 -13.37
N ASP A 178 -13.15 -21.74 -12.35
CA ASP A 178 -14.11 -22.60 -11.65
C ASP A 178 -14.09 -22.28 -10.16
N ALA A 179 -15.10 -21.52 -9.73
CA ALA A 179 -15.41 -21.30 -8.33
C ALA A 179 -15.91 -22.58 -7.61
N ASP A 180 -15.89 -23.76 -8.24
CA ASP A 180 -16.62 -24.94 -7.76
C ASP A 180 -15.90 -26.31 -7.91
N SER A 181 -14.63 -26.39 -8.32
CA SER A 181 -13.91 -27.68 -8.37
C SER A 181 -13.20 -28.02 -7.05
N MET A 182 -14.00 -28.23 -5.99
CA MET A 182 -13.51 -28.88 -4.76
C MET A 182 -13.35 -30.39 -4.97
N LEU A 183 -12.32 -30.80 -5.69
CA LEU A 183 -11.80 -32.16 -5.62
C LEU A 183 -10.27 -32.09 -5.58
N TYR A 184 -9.74 -32.11 -4.37
CA TYR A 184 -8.30 -32.20 -4.10
C TYR A 184 -7.78 -33.56 -4.61
N ASP A 185 -7.12 -33.56 -5.77
CA ASP A 185 -6.38 -34.71 -6.26
C ASP A 185 -4.89 -34.52 -5.92
N GLY A 186 -4.34 -35.41 -5.09
CA GLY A 186 -2.91 -35.52 -4.77
C GLY A 186 -2.40 -34.74 -3.56
N MET A 187 -2.65 -35.23 -2.34
CA MET A 187 -1.92 -34.81 -1.13
C MET A 187 -0.73 -35.74 -0.84
N ILE A 188 0.46 -35.17 -0.62
CA ILE A 188 1.60 -35.87 -0.01
C ILE A 188 2.04 -35.08 1.23
N VAL A 189 1.63 -35.52 2.43
CA VAL A 189 1.92 -34.84 3.70
C VAL A 189 3.28 -35.29 4.26
N GLY A 190 4.32 -34.46 4.09
CA GLY A 190 5.61 -34.60 4.77
C GLY A 190 5.70 -33.75 6.05
N ASN A 191 6.09 -34.37 7.16
CA ASN A 191 6.32 -33.72 8.45
C ASN A 191 7.80 -33.33 8.55
N ASN A 192 8.17 -32.07 8.28
CA ASN A 192 9.51 -31.54 8.58
C ASN A 192 9.52 -30.02 8.77
N GLY A 193 10.17 -29.59 9.87
CA GLY A 193 10.26 -28.20 10.31
C GLY A 193 10.85 -27.26 9.24
N GLY A 194 10.08 -26.22 8.92
CA GLY A 194 10.51 -25.13 8.03
C GLY A 194 10.03 -25.23 6.58
N SER A 195 9.23 -26.22 6.22
CA SER A 195 8.83 -26.51 4.85
C SER A 195 7.31 -26.77 4.79
N PHE A 196 6.58 -26.03 3.95
CA PHE A 196 5.11 -26.05 3.92
C PHE A 196 4.57 -26.94 2.80
N VAL A 197 3.95 -28.08 3.12
CA VAL A 197 3.31 -28.95 2.11
C VAL A 197 2.12 -28.28 1.43
N CYS A 198 1.97 -28.47 0.12
CA CYS A 198 0.80 -28.06 -0.64
C CYS A 198 -0.44 -28.87 -0.33
N ILE A 199 -1.48 -28.15 0.06
CA ILE A 199 -2.85 -28.63 0.09
C ILE A 199 -3.59 -27.74 -0.88
#